data_AF-A0A250IIW1-F1
#
_entry.id   AF-A0A250IIW1-F1
#
_cell.length_a   1.000
_cell.length_b   1.000
_cell.length_c   1.000
_cell.angle_alpha   90.00
_cell.angle_beta   90.00
_cell.angle_gamma   90.00
#
_symmetry.space_group_name_H-M   'P 1'
#
loop_
_entity.id
_entity.type
_entity.pdbx_description
1 polymer ?
#
loop_
_entity_poly.entity_id
_entity_poly.type
_entity_poly.pdbx_seq_one_letter_code
_entity_poly.pdbx_strand_id
1 'polypeptide(L)'
;MNSRTIERTSNWTPHLEIIAAFNTPDEADAWLKASPRPPNSAYVLVANDYHVVMSFRERNIRSLVRQPTLEFYLEEMIQRGPPSAVAAFNTREEADTWFNSQAAPPAQSVIQIGGEHHLAVYYRNIHHRAIFPFSIAKRLESKEGQEE
;
A
#
# COMPACT_ATOMS: atom_id res chain seq x y z
N MET A 1 20.72 -23.00 27.64
CA MET A 1 19.56 -22.09 27.56
C MET A 1 20.03 -20.67 27.35
N ASN A 2 19.31 -19.91 26.53
CA ASN A 2 19.14 -18.44 26.50
C ASN A 2 19.07 -17.95 25.05
N SER A 3 18.09 -18.45 24.31
CA SER A 3 17.65 -17.87 23.04
C SER A 3 17.07 -16.49 23.36
N ARG A 4 17.90 -15.45 23.22
CA ARG A 4 17.42 -14.08 23.08
C ARG A 4 16.72 -14.02 21.72
N THR A 5 15.41 -14.22 21.74
CA THR A 5 14.51 -13.88 20.65
C THR A 5 14.66 -12.38 20.43
N ILE A 6 15.54 -12.03 19.51
CA ILE A 6 15.50 -10.73 18.87
C ILE A 6 14.20 -10.71 18.08
N GLU A 7 13.13 -10.25 18.72
CA GLU A 7 12.02 -9.63 18.03
C GLU A 7 12.60 -8.40 17.31
N ARG A 8 13.24 -8.65 16.17
CA ARG A 8 13.40 -7.66 15.13
C ARG A 8 11.98 -7.31 14.72
N THR A 9 11.38 -6.39 15.47
CA THR A 9 10.28 -5.57 15.00
C THR A 9 10.80 -4.93 13.73
N SER A 10 10.53 -5.57 12.60
CA SER A 10 10.72 -5.03 11.27
C SER A 10 9.74 -3.87 11.15
N ASN A 11 10.04 -2.76 11.83
CA ASN A 11 9.33 -1.50 11.81
C ASN A 11 9.74 -0.74 10.53
N TRP A 12 9.78 -1.47 9.42
CA TRP A 12 9.97 -0.97 8.07
C TRP A 12 8.60 -0.91 7.39
N THR A 13 7.59 -0.45 8.12
CA THR A 13 6.48 0.26 7.50
C THR A 13 7.10 1.53 6.95
N PRO A 14 7.13 1.78 5.64
CA PRO A 14 7.43 3.13 5.21
C PRO A 14 6.37 3.99 5.89
N HIS A 15 6.82 4.99 6.65
CA HIS A 15 5.96 5.95 7.34
C HIS A 15 5.30 6.85 6.29
N LEU A 16 4.66 6.24 5.29
CA LEU A 16 3.87 6.92 4.29
C LEU A 16 2.62 7.31 5.06
N GLU A 17 2.64 8.52 5.58
CA GLU A 17 1.45 9.16 6.12
C GLU A 17 0.47 9.31 4.97
N ILE A 18 -0.37 8.29 4.80
CA ILE A 18 -1.50 8.38 3.89
C ILE A 18 -2.51 9.29 4.57
N ILE A 19 -2.70 10.46 3.98
CA ILE A 19 -3.60 11.48 4.52
C ILE A 19 -5.05 11.30 4.04
N ALA A 20 -5.22 10.59 2.92
CA ALA A 20 -6.53 10.35 2.32
C ALA A 20 -6.50 9.09 1.42
N ALA A 21 -7.63 8.40 1.35
CA ALA A 21 -7.87 7.32 0.41
C ALA A 21 -9.13 7.63 -0.41
N PHE A 22 -9.03 7.47 -1.71
CA PHE A 22 -10.08 7.70 -2.69
C PHE A 22 -10.30 6.42 -3.49
N ASN A 23 -11.56 6.14 -3.80
CA ASN A 23 -11.87 4.95 -4.60
C ASN A 23 -11.63 5.19 -6.09
N THR A 24 -11.70 6.45 -6.53
CA THR A 24 -11.50 6.85 -7.92
C THR A 24 -10.48 7.99 -8.09
N PRO A 25 -9.79 8.06 -9.24
CA PRO A 25 -8.89 9.18 -9.55
C PRO A 25 -9.63 10.51 -9.71
N ASP A 26 -10.89 10.48 -10.12
CA ASP A 26 -11.72 11.69 -10.22
C ASP A 26 -11.98 12.32 -8.85
N GLU A 27 -12.34 11.51 -7.84
CA GLU A 27 -12.49 11.98 -6.46
C GLU A 27 -11.19 12.57 -5.90
N ALA A 28 -10.05 11.94 -6.21
CA ALA A 28 -8.74 12.40 -5.76
C ALA A 28 -8.36 13.74 -6.41
N ASP A 29 -8.64 13.91 -7.71
CA ASP A 29 -8.42 15.17 -8.43
C ASP A 29 -9.37 16.29 -7.93
N ALA A 30 -10.64 15.95 -7.70
CA ALA A 30 -11.61 16.87 -7.09
C ALA A 30 -11.15 17.32 -5.70
N TRP A 31 -10.65 16.42 -4.86
CA TRP A 31 -10.07 16.75 -3.56
C TRP A 31 -8.82 17.63 -3.66
N LEU A 32 -7.94 17.35 -4.64
CA LEU A 32 -6.73 18.16 -4.88
C LEU A 32 -7.08 19.59 -5.34
N LYS A 33 -8.13 19.74 -6.15
CA LYS A 33 -8.68 21.03 -6.59
C LYS A 33 -9.36 21.78 -5.45
N ALA A 34 -10.14 21.07 -4.63
CA ALA A 34 -10.84 21.64 -3.47
C ALA A 34 -9.89 22.03 -2.34
N SER A 35 -8.72 21.39 -2.23
CA SER A 35 -7.72 21.69 -1.21
C SER A 35 -6.90 22.95 -1.56
N PRO A 36 -7.02 24.07 -0.83
CA PRO A 36 -6.29 25.30 -1.13
C PRO A 36 -4.80 25.21 -0.77
N ARG A 37 -4.43 24.33 0.16
CA ARG A 37 -3.06 24.01 0.58
C ARG A 37 -2.89 22.50 0.68
N PRO A 38 -2.73 21.79 -0.45
CA PRO A 38 -2.40 20.38 -0.39
C PRO A 38 -1.01 20.23 0.25
N PRO A 39 -0.84 19.32 1.21
CA PRO A 39 0.47 19.01 1.75
C PRO A 39 1.35 18.47 0.62
N ASN A 40 2.53 19.10 0.44
CA ASN A 40 3.47 18.69 -0.59
C ASN A 40 4.13 17.38 -0.19
N SER A 41 4.31 16.47 -1.15
CA SER A 41 4.90 15.14 -0.93
C SER A 41 4.10 14.23 0.02
N ALA A 42 2.81 14.52 0.22
CA ALA A 42 1.92 13.63 0.95
C ALA A 42 1.49 12.44 0.08
N TYR A 43 1.27 11.30 0.71
CA TYR A 43 0.76 10.11 0.02
C TYR A 43 -0.76 10.04 0.15
N VAL A 44 -1.41 9.71 -0.95
CA VAL A 44 -2.84 9.41 -1.00
C VAL A 44 -3.03 8.07 -1.70
N LEU A 45 -4.01 7.30 -1.23
CA LEU A 45 -4.46 6.10 -1.93
C LEU A 45 -5.52 6.50 -2.93
N VAL A 46 -5.38 6.05 -4.16
CA VAL A 46 -6.38 6.26 -5.22
C VAL A 46 -6.61 4.93 -5.90
N ALA A 47 -7.83 4.41 -5.84
CA ALA A 47 -8.18 3.11 -6.41
C ALA A 47 -7.23 1.98 -5.98
N ASN A 48 -6.80 1.98 -4.70
CA ASN A 48 -5.86 1.00 -4.17
C ASN A 48 -4.48 1.06 -4.88
N ASP A 49 -4.07 2.25 -5.32
CA ASP A 49 -2.73 2.56 -5.81
C ASP A 49 -2.17 3.79 -5.07
N TYR A 50 -0.87 3.76 -4.77
CA TYR A 50 -0.20 4.85 -4.08
C TYR A 50 0.09 6.01 -5.02
N HIS A 51 -0.39 7.19 -4.66
CA HIS A 51 -0.14 8.43 -5.39
C HIS A 51 0.52 9.43 -4.45
N VAL A 52 1.57 10.10 -4.92
CA VAL A 52 2.17 11.23 -4.22
C VAL A 52 1.56 12.52 -4.74
N VAL A 53 1.18 13.38 -3.83
CA VAL A 53 0.72 14.73 -4.12
C VAL A 53 1.95 15.59 -4.40
N MET A 54 2.16 15.96 -5.66
CA MET A 54 3.15 16.96 -6.03
C MET A 54 2.46 18.31 -6.13
N SER A 55 2.77 19.21 -5.21
CA SER A 55 2.29 20.60 -5.25
C SER A 55 3.45 21.57 -5.31
N PHE A 56 3.68 22.13 -6.49
CA PHE A 56 4.65 23.19 -6.71
C PHE A 56 3.94 24.53 -6.66
N ARG A 57 3.92 25.15 -5.48
CA ARG A 57 3.29 26.46 -5.28
C ARG A 57 3.84 27.51 -6.25
N GLU A 58 5.14 27.48 -6.50
CA GLU A 58 5.86 28.43 -7.36
C GLU A 58 5.41 28.36 -8.83
N ARG A 59 4.98 27.19 -9.30
CA ARG A 59 4.47 26.96 -10.66
C ARG A 59 2.95 26.78 -10.72
N ASN A 60 2.27 26.85 -9.58
CA ASN A 60 0.86 26.48 -9.43
C ASN A 60 0.52 25.07 -9.94
N ILE A 61 1.51 24.17 -10.05
CA ILE A 61 1.30 22.81 -10.54
C ILE A 61 0.83 21.95 -9.37
N ARG A 62 -0.29 21.26 -9.55
CA ARG A 62 -0.82 20.27 -8.63
C ARG A 62 -1.09 19.01 -9.43
N SER A 63 -0.43 17.92 -9.08
CA SER A 63 -0.65 16.63 -9.76
C SER A 63 -0.48 15.48 -8.80
N LEU A 64 -1.25 14.43 -9.05
CA LEU A 64 -1.13 13.14 -8.38
C LEU A 64 -0.25 12.26 -9.26
N VAL A 65 0.94 11.92 -8.77
CA VAL A 65 1.85 11.06 -9.49
C VAL A 65 1.76 9.67 -8.87
N ARG A 66 1.36 8.67 -9.67
CA ARG A 66 1.39 7.27 -9.25
C ARG A 66 2.83 6.90 -8.91
N GLN A 67 3.05 6.41 -7.69
CA GLN A 67 4.36 5.97 -7.23
C GLN A 67 4.40 4.44 -7.21
N PRO A 68 5.36 3.82 -7.91
CA PRO A 68 5.54 2.36 -7.88
C PRO A 68 6.14 1.86 -6.55
N THR A 69 6.15 2.67 -5.49
CA THR A 69 6.71 2.32 -4.18
C THR A 69 6.13 1.01 -3.63
N LEU A 70 4.84 0.76 -3.83
CA LEU A 70 4.21 -0.50 -3.44
C LEU A 70 4.73 -1.69 -4.25
N GLU A 71 4.87 -1.52 -5.56
CA GLU A 71 5.34 -2.57 -6.47
C GLU A 71 6.78 -2.97 -6.11
N PHE A 72 7.68 -1.99 -5.95
CA PHE A 72 9.04 -2.21 -5.45
C PHE A 72 9.06 -2.86 -4.06
N TYR A 73 8.15 -2.44 -3.17
CA TYR A 73 8.07 -3.01 -1.82
C TYR A 73 7.65 -4.49 -1.82
N LEU A 74 6.66 -4.84 -2.65
CA LEU A 74 6.22 -6.21 -2.82
C LEU A 74 7.32 -7.06 -3.46
N GLU A 75 8.03 -6.53 -4.46
CA GLU A 75 9.16 -7.21 -5.09
C GLU A 75 10.29 -7.49 -4.11
N GLU A 76 10.76 -6.48 -3.37
CA GLU A 76 11.77 -6.64 -2.31
C GLU A 76 11.34 -7.68 -1.27
N MET A 77 10.04 -7.72 -0.92
CA MET A 77 9.50 -8.71 0.00
C MET A 77 9.52 -10.13 -0.58
N ILE A 78 9.22 -10.28 -1.88
CA ILE A 78 9.34 -11.56 -2.59
C ILE A 78 10.80 -12.02 -2.62
N GLN A 79 11.71 -11.11 -2.98
CA GLN A 79 13.15 -11.40 -3.10
C GLN A 79 13.78 -11.77 -1.76
N ARG A 80 13.39 -11.10 -0.67
CA ARG A 80 13.86 -11.42 0.69
C ARG A 80 13.25 -12.69 1.28
N GLY A 81 12.23 -13.24 0.64
CA GLY A 81 11.38 -14.28 1.22
C GLY A 81 10.25 -13.64 2.03
N PRO A 82 8.99 -13.71 1.55
CA PRO A 82 7.89 -13.08 2.25
C PRO A 82 7.70 -13.72 3.63
N PRO A 83 7.26 -12.95 4.63
CA PRO A 83 6.91 -13.53 5.92
C PRO A 83 5.80 -14.57 5.72
N SER A 84 5.80 -15.61 6.55
CA SER A 84 4.77 -16.65 6.49
C SER A 84 3.38 -16.03 6.53
N ALA A 85 2.52 -16.47 5.61
CA ALA A 85 1.15 -16.01 5.57
C ALA A 85 0.47 -16.27 6.92
N VAL A 86 -0.07 -15.21 7.53
CA VAL A 86 -0.72 -15.32 8.85
C VAL A 86 -2.05 -16.06 8.76
N ALA A 87 -2.65 -16.08 7.57
CA ALA A 87 -3.87 -16.79 7.26
C ALA A 87 -3.91 -17.11 5.75
N ALA A 88 -4.61 -18.18 5.40
CA ALA A 88 -4.90 -18.58 4.03
C ALA A 88 -6.42 -18.72 3.85
N PHE A 89 -6.93 -18.14 2.77
CA PHE A 89 -8.34 -18.09 2.39
C PHE A 89 -8.50 -18.62 0.98
N ASN A 90 -9.70 -19.11 0.65
CA ASN A 90 -10.01 -19.52 -0.72
C ASN A 90 -10.53 -18.34 -1.54
N THR A 91 -11.27 -17.42 -0.91
CA THR A 91 -11.91 -16.29 -1.56
C THR A 91 -11.47 -14.93 -1.01
N ARG A 92 -11.59 -13.90 -1.85
CA ARG A 92 -11.35 -12.51 -1.45
C ARG A 92 -12.33 -12.06 -0.37
N GLU A 93 -13.59 -12.51 -0.44
CA GLU A 93 -14.63 -12.17 0.53
C GLU A 93 -14.32 -12.70 1.94
N GLU A 94 -13.80 -13.93 2.04
CA GLU A 94 -13.35 -14.49 3.33
C GLU A 94 -12.19 -13.68 3.91
N ALA A 95 -11.22 -13.32 3.07
CA ALA A 95 -10.07 -12.51 3.47
C ALA A 95 -10.51 -11.11 3.95
N ASP A 96 -11.44 -10.48 3.24
CA ASP A 96 -11.98 -9.17 3.59
C ASP A 96 -12.77 -9.23 4.90
N THR A 97 -13.59 -10.27 5.07
CA THR A 97 -14.34 -10.51 6.33
C THR A 97 -13.39 -10.71 7.50
N TRP A 98 -12.34 -11.53 7.33
CA TRP A 98 -11.32 -11.73 8.35
C TRP A 98 -10.59 -10.43 8.69
N PHE A 99 -10.20 -9.65 7.68
CA PHE A 99 -9.50 -8.39 7.86
C PHE A 99 -10.39 -7.34 8.53
N ASN A 100 -11.70 -7.40 8.28
CA ASN A 100 -12.68 -6.55 8.95
C ASN A 100 -12.93 -6.94 10.41
N SER A 101 -12.88 -8.24 10.71
CA SER A 101 -13.06 -8.80 12.06
C SER A 101 -11.89 -8.48 12.99
N GLN A 102 -10.69 -8.21 12.46
CA GLN A 102 -9.54 -7.78 13.24
C GLN A 102 -9.78 -6.39 13.85
N ALA A 103 -9.94 -6.34 15.17
CA ALA A 103 -10.11 -5.10 15.93
C ALA A 103 -8.80 -4.30 16.08
N ALA A 104 -7.64 -4.98 16.06
CA ALA A 104 -6.32 -4.36 16.13
C ALA A 104 -5.31 -5.08 15.22
N PRO A 105 -5.50 -5.04 13.89
CA PRO A 105 -4.59 -5.74 13.00
C PRO A 105 -3.19 -5.11 13.06
N PRO A 106 -2.15 -5.91 12.77
CA PRO A 106 -0.83 -5.39 12.46
C PRO A 106 -0.91 -4.35 11.34
N ALA A 107 0.01 -3.38 11.31
CA ALA A 107 0.05 -2.39 10.23
C ALA A 107 0.11 -3.03 8.84
N GLN A 108 0.73 -4.21 8.73
CA GLN A 108 0.77 -5.03 7.53
C GLN A 108 0.76 -6.52 7.89
N SER A 109 0.08 -7.34 7.11
CA SER A 109 0.01 -8.79 7.27
C SER A 109 -0.02 -9.45 5.91
N VAL A 110 0.79 -10.49 5.72
CA VAL A 110 0.71 -11.31 4.51
C VAL A 110 -0.35 -12.37 4.71
N ILE A 111 -1.30 -12.46 3.80
CA ILE A 111 -2.33 -13.50 3.76
C ILE A 111 -2.26 -14.21 2.41
N GLN A 112 -2.78 -15.42 2.33
CA GLN A 112 -2.88 -16.15 1.07
C GLN A 112 -4.35 -16.20 0.66
N ILE A 113 -4.66 -15.94 -0.60
CA ILE A 113 -6.03 -16.02 -1.15
C ILE A 113 -5.98 -16.85 -2.42
N GLY A 114 -6.69 -17.98 -2.45
CA GLY A 114 -6.74 -18.86 -3.63
C GLY A 114 -5.35 -19.37 -4.06
N GLY A 115 -4.40 -19.47 -3.13
CA GLY A 115 -3.02 -19.86 -3.41
C GLY A 115 -2.07 -18.69 -3.71
N GLU A 116 -2.56 -17.48 -3.93
CA GLU A 116 -1.73 -16.28 -4.19
C GLU A 116 -1.46 -15.47 -2.92
N HIS A 117 -0.21 -15.01 -2.74
CA HIS A 117 0.15 -14.12 -1.63
C HIS A 117 -0.42 -12.72 -1.83
N HIS A 118 -1.00 -12.19 -0.77
CA HIS A 118 -1.63 -10.89 -0.70
C HIS A 118 -1.12 -10.15 0.54
N LEU A 119 -0.79 -8.87 0.38
CA LEU A 119 -0.41 -7.98 1.46
C LEU A 119 -1.64 -7.21 1.92
N ALA A 120 -2.13 -7.53 3.12
CA ALA A 120 -3.16 -6.77 3.79
C ALA A 120 -2.52 -5.65 4.61
N VAL A 121 -2.81 -4.40 4.28
CA VAL A 121 -2.26 -3.21 4.93
C VAL A 121 -3.39 -2.46 5.64
N TYR A 122 -3.15 -2.13 6.90
CA TYR A 122 -4.08 -1.35 7.72
C TYR A 122 -3.48 0.03 8.03
N TYR A 123 -4.08 1.06 7.41
CA TYR A 123 -3.71 2.44 7.67
C TYR A 123 -4.53 2.97 8.85
N ARG A 124 -3.94 2.89 10.04
CA ARG A 124 -4.53 3.40 11.29
C ARG A 124 -4.93 4.88 11.17
N ASN A 125 -4.13 5.69 10.47
CA ASN A 125 -4.35 7.13 10.33
C ASN A 125 -5.69 7.49 9.67
N ILE A 126 -6.12 6.70 8.69
CA ILE A 126 -7.35 6.93 7.92
C ILE A 126 -8.38 5.81 8.14
N HIS A 127 -8.13 4.93 9.13
CA HIS A 127 -8.90 3.71 9.38
C HIS A 127 -9.18 2.90 8.09
N HIS A 128 -8.26 2.95 7.13
CA HIS A 128 -8.45 2.37 5.81
C HIS A 128 -7.76 1.02 5.71
N ARG A 129 -8.43 0.08 5.07
CA ARG A 129 -8.01 -1.30 4.92
C ARG A 129 -7.85 -1.59 3.43
N ALA A 130 -6.68 -2.06 3.03
CA ALA A 130 -6.36 -2.33 1.64
C ALA A 130 -5.66 -3.69 1.52
N ILE A 131 -6.02 -4.47 0.51
CA ILE A 131 -5.42 -5.78 0.24
C ILE A 131 -4.82 -5.75 -1.16
N PHE A 132 -3.50 -5.90 -1.23
CA PHE A 132 -2.73 -5.84 -2.46
C PHE A 132 -2.24 -7.24 -2.85
N PRO A 133 -2.60 -7.76 -4.03
CA PRO A 133 -1.98 -8.99 -4.52
C PRO A 133 -0.49 -8.76 -4.80
N PHE A 134 0.35 -9.74 -4.48
CA PHE A 134 1.78 -9.71 -4.79
C PHE A 134 2.04 -9.68 -6.31
N SER A 135 1.07 -10.12 -7.13
CA SER A 135 1.09 -9.98 -8.59
C SER A 135 1.19 -8.53 -9.08
N ILE A 136 0.93 -7.52 -8.25
CA ILE A 136 1.22 -6.11 -8.58
C ILE A 136 2.73 -5.88 -8.78
N ALA A 137 3.61 -6.57 -8.05
CA ALA A 137 5.06 -6.48 -8.24
C ALA A 137 5.48 -6.82 -9.68
N LYS A 138 4.85 -7.84 -10.28
CA LYS A 138 5.10 -8.24 -11.68
C LYS A 138 4.75 -7.17 -12.72
N ARG A 139 3.92 -6.19 -12.35
CA ARG A 139 3.56 -5.08 -13.25
C ARG A 139 4.75 -4.13 -13.48
N LEU A 140 5.74 -4.14 -12.57
CA LEU A 140 6.97 -3.36 -12.67
C LEU A 140 7.93 -3.95 -13.71
N GLU A 141 8.02 -5.29 -13.78
CA GLU A 141 8.80 -6.01 -14.80
C GLU A 141 8.34 -5.69 -16.23
N SER A 142 7.08 -5.31 -16.43
CA SER A 142 6.55 -4.94 -17.76
C SER A 142 6.90 -3.52 -18.20
N LYS A 143 7.53 -2.70 -17.35
CA LYS A 143 7.92 -1.31 -17.67
C LYS A 143 9.40 -1.11 -17.97
N GLU A 144 10.25 -2.12 -17.78
CA GLU A 144 11.64 -2.11 -18.28
C GLU A 144 11.78 -2.57 -19.74
N GLY A 145 10.67 -2.60 -20.50
CA GLY A 145 10.64 -2.99 -21.91
C GLY A 145 10.07 -1.96 -22.88
N GLN A 146 9.84 -0.71 -22.44
CA GLN A 146 9.36 0.37 -23.32
C GLN A 146 10.15 1.67 -23.11
N GLU A 147 11.45 1.59 -23.38
CA GLU A 147 12.23 2.73 -23.84
C GLU A 147 13.11 2.24 -25.00
N GLU A 148 12.55 2.26 -26.21
CA GLU A 148 13.28 2.28 -27.49
C GLU A 148 12.63 3.29 -28.44
#